data_AF-A0A820RKG7-F1
#
_entry.id   AF-A0A820RKG7-F1
#
_cell.length_a   1.000
_cell.length_b   1.000
_cell.length_c   1.000
_cell.angle_alpha   90.00
_cell.angle_beta   90.00
_cell.angle_gamma   90.00
#
_symmetry.space_group_name_H-M   'P 1'
#
loop_
_entity.id
_entity.type
_entity.pdbx_description
1 polymer ?
#
loop_
_entity_poly.entity_id
_entity_poly.type
_entity_poly.pdbx_seq_one_letter_code
_entity_poly.pdbx_strand_id
1 'polypeptide(L)'
;MGWNCQPTKQVIMDDCEVPIENLIGKEGQGFEIAMRGLNGGRINIASCSLGAAEASMQKTGEYLKVRKQFGQTLSQFQYLQFKFAEMATKLVA
;
A
#
# COMPACT_ATOMS: atom_id res chain seq x y z
N MET A 1 -1.12 -14.18 -4.97
CA MET A 1 -0.87 -13.12 -3.97
C MET A 1 0.42 -12.39 -4.36
N GLY A 2 0.49 -11.06 -4.15
CA GLY A 2 1.59 -10.19 -4.62
C GLY A 2 2.71 -10.00 -3.60
N TRP A 3 3.45 -8.88 -3.70
CA TRP A 3 4.57 -8.52 -2.80
C TRP A 3 5.75 -9.51 -2.81
N ASN A 4 5.96 -10.22 -3.92
CA ASN A 4 6.97 -11.28 -4.04
C ASN A 4 8.42 -10.81 -3.88
N CYS A 5 8.69 -9.50 -3.99
CA CYS A 5 10.01 -8.92 -3.77
C CYS A 5 10.30 -8.59 -2.29
N GLN A 6 9.34 -8.79 -1.38
CA GLN A 6 9.53 -8.58 0.05
C GLN A 6 9.84 -9.94 0.72
N PRO A 7 11.04 -10.12 1.29
CA PRO A 7 11.41 -11.37 1.94
C PRO A 7 10.59 -11.56 3.22
N THR A 8 9.68 -12.53 3.20
CA THR A 8 8.91 -12.96 4.37
C THR A 8 9.35 -14.36 4.80
N LYS A 9 9.70 -14.51 6.07
CA LYS A 9 10.18 -15.76 6.67
C LYS A 9 9.65 -15.89 8.10
N GLN A 10 9.58 -17.12 8.57
CA GLN A 10 9.36 -17.40 9.98
C GLN A 10 10.63 -17.09 10.77
N VAL A 11 10.48 -16.49 11.95
CA VAL A 11 11.55 -16.32 12.92
C VAL A 11 11.28 -17.30 14.06
N ILE A 12 12.24 -18.18 14.36
CA ILE A 12 12.16 -19.21 15.40
C ILE A 12 13.17 -18.84 16.48
N MET A 13 12.72 -18.80 17.73
CA MET A 13 13.54 -18.52 18.91
C MET A 13 13.42 -19.71 19.87
N ASP A 14 14.34 -20.66 19.75
CA ASP A 14 14.42 -21.87 20.58
C ASP A 14 15.74 -21.83 21.36
N ASP A 15 15.68 -21.93 22.69
CA ASP A 15 16.81 -21.74 23.62
C ASP A 15 17.72 -20.53 23.28
N CYS A 16 17.11 -19.41 22.89
CA CYS A 16 17.83 -18.20 22.48
C CYS A 16 18.13 -17.32 23.71
N GLU A 17 19.36 -17.38 24.22
CA GLU A 17 19.83 -16.50 25.29
C GLU A 17 19.95 -15.05 24.79
N VAL A 18 19.34 -14.11 25.52
CA VAL A 18 19.40 -12.66 25.22
C VAL A 18 19.95 -11.93 26.45
N PRO A 19 21.08 -11.21 26.31
CA PRO A 19 21.64 -10.42 27.41
C PRO A 19 20.68 -9.33 27.91
N ILE A 20 20.71 -9.03 29.21
CA ILE A 20 19.79 -8.07 29.85
C ILE A 20 19.96 -6.66 29.28
N GLU A 21 21.15 -6.31 28.84
CA GLU A 21 21.47 -5.04 28.18
C GLU A 21 20.77 -4.86 26.83
N ASN A 22 20.27 -5.93 26.21
CA ASN A 22 19.48 -5.86 24.98
C ASN A 22 17.98 -5.58 25.23
N LEU A 23 17.56 -5.41 26.50
CA LEU A 23 16.20 -5.00 26.82
C LEU A 23 15.92 -3.60 26.24
N ILE A 24 14.96 -3.54 25.32
CA ILE A 24 14.51 -2.26 24.75
C ILE A 24 13.49 -1.62 25.69
N GLY A 25 13.89 -0.51 26.33
CA GLY A 25 13.05 0.19 27.30
C GLY A 25 13.12 -0.48 28.68
N LYS A 26 11.96 -0.61 29.35
CA LYS A 26 11.84 -1.30 30.65
C LYS A 26 10.85 -2.46 30.56
N GLU A 27 10.96 -3.40 31.50
CA GLU A 27 9.99 -4.48 31.65
C GLU A 27 8.56 -3.93 31.74
N GLY A 28 7.63 -4.56 31.00
CA GLY A 28 6.24 -4.12 30.91
C GLY A 28 5.94 -3.01 29.88
N GLN A 29 6.94 -2.37 29.27
CA GLN A 29 6.71 -1.27 28.31
C GLN A 29 6.49 -1.70 26.85
N GLY A 30 6.51 -3.01 26.56
CA GLY A 30 6.46 -3.53 25.19
C GLY A 30 5.23 -3.09 24.38
N PHE A 31 4.06 -3.00 25.03
CA PHE A 31 2.83 -2.57 24.34
C PHE A 31 2.92 -1.11 23.86
N GLU A 32 3.43 -0.22 24.70
CA GLU A 32 3.57 1.20 24.34
C GLU A 32 4.54 1.38 23.17
N ILE A 33 5.68 0.66 23.20
CA ILE A 33 6.67 0.67 22.13
C ILE A 33 6.03 0.17 20.82
N ALA A 34 5.31 -0.96 20.87
CA ALA A 34 4.62 -1.52 19.71
C ALA A 34 3.58 -0.53 19.13
N MET A 35 2.80 0.13 19.98
CA MET A 35 1.78 1.09 19.54
C MET A 35 2.39 2.35 18.91
N ARG A 36 3.52 2.85 19.43
CA ARG A 36 4.26 3.96 18.81
C ARG A 36 4.72 3.59 17.40
N GLY A 37 5.27 2.38 17.21
CA GLY A 37 5.65 1.87 15.89
C GLY A 37 4.46 1.71 14.95
N LEU A 38 3.36 1.11 15.43
CA LEU A 38 2.15 0.90 14.63
C LEU A 38 1.51 2.21 14.16
N ASN A 39 1.47 3.22 15.02
CA ASN A 39 0.91 4.52 14.66
C ASN A 39 1.69 5.19 13.52
N GLY A 40 3.03 5.13 13.54
CA GLY A 40 3.85 5.57 12.41
C GLY A 40 3.65 4.72 11.16
N GLY A 41 3.56 3.40 11.33
CA GLY A 41 3.31 2.45 10.24
C GLY A 41 2.00 2.69 9.50
N ARG A 42 0.92 3.08 10.19
CA ARG A 42 -0.37 3.41 9.56
C ARG A 42 -0.25 4.53 8.53
N ILE A 43 0.47 5.60 8.87
CA ILE A 43 0.71 6.72 7.96
C ILE A 43 1.55 6.27 6.77
N ASN A 44 2.59 5.46 7.01
CA ASN A 44 3.43 4.93 5.93
C ASN A 44 2.63 4.10 4.91
N ILE A 45 1.76 3.21 5.37
CA ILE A 45 0.89 2.41 4.49
C ILE A 45 -0.09 3.27 3.72
N ALA A 46 -0.70 4.29 4.36
CA ALA A 46 -1.60 5.22 3.69
C ALA A 46 -0.89 5.97 2.55
N SER A 47 0.29 6.55 2.81
CA SER A 47 1.09 7.25 1.80
C SER A 47 1.52 6.35 0.65
N CYS A 48 1.97 5.12 0.94
CA CYS A 48 2.32 4.15 -0.10
C CYS A 48 1.11 3.79 -0.97
N SER A 49 -0.06 3.61 -0.35
CA SER A 49 -1.32 3.30 -1.04
C SER A 49 -1.77 4.44 -1.95
N LEU A 50 -1.61 5.69 -1.53
CA LEU A 50 -1.88 6.87 -2.37
C LEU A 50 -0.99 6.91 -3.60
N GLY A 51 0.32 6.72 -3.45
CA GLY A 51 1.25 6.68 -4.59
C GLY A 51 0.94 5.54 -5.56
N ALA A 52 0.57 4.37 -5.05
CA ALA A 52 0.15 3.24 -5.88
C ALA A 52 -1.16 3.52 -6.62
N ALA A 53 -2.13 4.19 -5.97
CA ALA A 53 -3.39 4.59 -6.58
C ALA A 53 -3.19 5.64 -7.68
N GLU A 54 -2.33 6.65 -7.45
CA GLU A 54 -1.94 7.65 -8.46
C GLU A 54 -1.29 7.01 -9.68
N ALA A 55 -0.30 6.13 -9.47
CA ALA A 55 0.35 5.40 -10.55
C ALA A 55 -0.63 4.51 -11.33
N SER A 56 -1.59 3.90 -10.64
CA SER A 56 -2.65 3.09 -11.26
C SER A 56 -3.59 3.94 -12.11
N MET A 57 -3.96 5.13 -11.62
CA MET A 57 -4.80 6.07 -12.35
C MET A 57 -4.09 6.58 -13.61
N GLN A 58 -2.80 6.93 -13.53
CA GLN A 58 -2.02 7.34 -14.70
C GLN A 58 -1.99 6.24 -15.77
N LYS A 59 -1.60 5.01 -15.39
CA LYS A 59 -1.56 3.86 -16.31
C LYS A 59 -2.92 3.58 -16.95
N THR A 60 -3.99 3.69 -16.16
CA THR A 60 -5.35 3.51 -16.65
C THR A 60 -5.70 4.58 -17.69
N GLY A 61 -5.41 5.85 -17.39
CA GLY A 61 -5.67 6.96 -18.31
C GLY A 61 -4.90 6.86 -19.63
N GLU A 62 -3.63 6.45 -19.58
CA GLU A 62 -2.82 6.17 -20.77
C GLU A 62 -3.43 5.03 -21.60
N TYR A 63 -3.81 3.92 -20.96
CA TYR A 63 -4.39 2.76 -21.64
C TYR A 63 -5.74 3.08 -22.31
N LEU A 64 -6.61 3.84 -21.64
CA LEU A 64 -7.91 4.23 -22.17
C LEU A 64 -7.81 5.02 -23.48
N LYS A 65 -6.74 5.83 -23.63
CA LYS A 65 -6.51 6.65 -24.82
C LYS A 65 -6.03 5.84 -26.02
N VAL A 66 -5.32 4.73 -25.81
CA VAL A 66 -4.71 3.94 -26.90
C VAL A 66 -5.51 2.69 -27.28
N ARG A 67 -6.19 2.05 -26.32
CA ARG A 67 -6.96 0.83 -26.59
C ARG A 67 -8.24 1.16 -27.35
N LYS A 68 -8.51 0.41 -28.43
CA LYS A 68 -9.73 0.54 -29.25
C LYS A 68 -10.64 -0.68 -29.16
N GLN A 69 -11.94 -0.44 -29.08
CA GLN A 69 -13.01 -1.42 -29.22
C GLN A 69 -14.23 -0.77 -29.88
N PHE A 70 -15.01 -1.57 -30.62
CA PHE A 70 -16.21 -1.09 -31.33
C PHE A 70 -15.96 0.17 -32.18
N GLY A 71 -14.81 0.22 -32.87
CA GLY A 71 -14.46 1.33 -33.77
C GLY A 71 -13.91 2.60 -33.12
N GLN A 72 -13.84 2.69 -31.79
CA GLN A 72 -13.37 3.89 -31.08
C GLN A 72 -12.44 3.58 -29.90
N THR A 73 -11.76 4.60 -29.35
CA THR A 73 -10.92 4.42 -28.16
C THR A 73 -11.76 4.20 -26.92
N LEU A 74 -11.23 3.48 -25.93
CA LEU A 74 -11.93 3.25 -24.67
C LEU A 74 -12.26 4.57 -23.93
N SER A 75 -11.45 5.60 -24.11
CA SER A 75 -11.69 6.95 -23.57
C SER A 75 -12.96 7.63 -24.10
N GLN A 76 -13.56 7.16 -25.20
CA GLN A 76 -14.79 7.72 -25.77
C GLN A 76 -16.08 7.12 -25.16
N PHE A 77 -15.98 6.03 -24.40
CA PHE A 77 -17.15 5.43 -23.76
C PHE A 77 -17.48 6.13 -22.45
N GLN A 78 -18.68 6.71 -22.36
CA GLN A 78 -19.14 7.49 -21.21
C GLN A 78 -19.03 6.72 -19.88
N TYR A 79 -19.39 5.43 -19.86
CA TYR A 79 -19.27 4.60 -18.66
C TYR A 79 -17.83 4.58 -18.11
N LEU A 80 -16.83 4.46 -18.98
CA LEU A 80 -15.42 4.45 -18.59
C LEU A 80 -14.94 5.83 -18.13
N GLN A 81 -15.47 6.91 -18.72
CA GLN A 81 -15.21 8.27 -18.24
C GLN A 81 -15.74 8.48 -16.81
N PHE A 82 -16.97 8.04 -16.52
CA PHE A 82 -17.52 8.12 -15.16
C PHE A 82 -16.74 7.27 -14.17
N LYS A 83 -16.33 6.06 -14.55
CA LYS A 83 -15.49 5.22 -13.69
C LYS A 83 -14.13 5.86 -13.41
N PHE A 84 -13.52 6.45 -14.42
CA PHE A 84 -12.24 7.15 -14.26
C PHE A 84 -12.39 8.41 -13.38
N ALA A 85 -13.48 9.16 -13.53
CA ALA A 85 -13.79 10.29 -12.66
C ALA A 85 -14.02 9.86 -11.20
N GLU A 86 -14.72 8.75 -10.96
CA GLU A 86 -14.92 8.17 -9.62
C GLU A 86 -13.59 7.80 -8.96
N MET A 87 -12.66 7.19 -9.72
CA MET A 87 -11.30 6.90 -9.25
C MET A 87 -10.56 8.18 -8.87
N ALA A 88 -10.65 9.23 -9.71
CA ALA A 88 -10.02 10.52 -9.45
C ALA A 88 -10.56 11.17 -8.17
N THR A 89 -11.88 11.16 -7.98
CA THR A 89 -12.51 11.72 -6.77
C THR A 89 -12.05 10.99 -5.51
N LYS A 90 -11.99 9.65 -5.54
CA LYS A 90 -11.54 8.83 -4.40
C LYS A 90 -10.06 8.97 -4.06
N LEU A 91 -9.24 9.42 -5.01
CA LEU A 91 -7.81 9.63 -4.78
C LEU A 91 -7.53 10.95 -4.05
N VAL A 92 -8.34 11.97 -4.31
CA VAL A 92 -8.10 13.34 -3.81
C VAL A 92 -8.93 13.67 -2.56
N ALA A 93 -10.09 13.04 -2.39
CA ALA A 93 -10.97 13.20 -1.22
C ALA A 93 -10.54 12.28 -0.07
#